data_AF-A0A7J8LC60-F1
#
_entry.id   AF-A0A7J8LC60-F1
#
_cell.length_a   1.000
_cell.length_b   1.000
_cell.length_c   1.000
_cell.angle_alpha   90.00
_cell.angle_beta   90.00
_cell.angle_gamma   90.00
#
_symmetry.space_group_name_H-M   'P 1'
#
loop_
_entity.id
_entity.type
_entity.pdbx_description
1 polymer ?
#
loop_
_entity_poly.entity_id
_entity_poly.type
_entity_poly.pdbx_seq_one_letter_code
_entity_poly.pdbx_strand_id
1 'polypeptide(L)'
;MKPAQTRSKPNTATTHPLIYSGQSTANSPAVNVLPTGNICPSGRIIKTGMAVNRSSRTDVLGSGSGNYGHGSIMRAGGVGTGPVTPSRGTAFEPSHTLGNRGNASDVMRKAMGNLEPEELKKVGNEMYKKGHFVEALSLYDKAIALSPANAAYRSNRAAALTALGRVGEAVKECEEAVRLDPNYGRANQRLASLLLRVGHVENARKHILFPGQPQDPMELQKLQAVERHLNKCTDARRIRDWRGALREADAGIAAGADFSPQLFMCRVEALLKLHQLDDAESSLSVVPKLESCSNSLQTKYFGMLAEGYIFFVQAQMEMALGRFENAVTAAEKAGQVDPRNVEVAVLLNNVRLVARARARGNDLFKSERFTEACSAYGDGLRLDPSNSILYCNRAACWFKLGRWERSIEDCDQALSIQPNYIKALLRRAACNSKLERWAEAVRDYEVLRRELPDDNEVAESLFHAQVALKKSRGEEVYNMKFGGEVEEVCSLEQFRAAISLPGISVVHFKMASNLQCKQISPFVDALCGRYPSINFLKVEINESPVIANAENVRIVPTFKIYKNGSRVKEMVCPSREMLEHS
;
A
#
# COMPACT_ATOMS: atom_id res chain seq x y z
N MET A 1 -71.32 1.40 23.19
CA MET A 1 -72.58 1.85 22.54
C MET A 1 -72.25 2.92 21.48
N LYS A 2 -73.22 3.31 20.62
CA LYS A 2 -73.14 4.45 19.68
C LYS A 2 -73.15 5.81 20.45
N PRO A 3 -73.04 7.01 19.80
CA PRO A 3 -72.84 7.37 18.37
C PRO A 3 -71.61 8.31 18.15
N ALA A 4 -71.49 9.12 17.09
CA ALA A 4 -71.43 8.87 15.62
C ALA A 4 -71.56 10.20 14.83
N GLN A 5 -70.90 10.32 13.65
CA GLN A 5 -71.19 11.28 12.55
C GLN A 5 -70.95 12.80 12.88
N THR A 6 -70.84 13.77 11.95
CA THR A 6 -70.83 13.88 10.45
C THR A 6 -70.01 15.15 10.11
N ARG A 7 -69.05 15.22 9.16
CA ARG A 7 -69.07 15.08 7.68
C ARG A 7 -69.74 16.25 6.91
N SER A 8 -68.92 17.16 6.35
CA SER A 8 -69.26 17.95 5.15
C SER A 8 -68.00 18.43 4.37
N LYS A 9 -68.20 18.67 3.07
CA LYS A 9 -67.34 19.25 2.00
C LYS A 9 -68.30 20.09 1.11
N PRO A 10 -67.90 20.94 0.13
CA PRO A 10 -66.65 20.95 -0.68
C PRO A 10 -65.93 22.34 -0.58
N ASN A 11 -65.40 23.09 -1.56
CA ASN A 11 -65.41 23.00 -3.03
C ASN A 11 -64.25 23.77 -3.75
N THR A 12 -64.34 23.77 -5.09
CA THR A 12 -63.68 24.61 -6.13
C THR A 12 -63.56 26.12 -5.80
N ALA A 13 -62.69 26.93 -6.43
CA ALA A 13 -62.14 26.82 -7.79
C ALA A 13 -60.76 27.50 -8.03
N THR A 14 -60.26 27.32 -9.26
CA THR A 14 -59.21 28.08 -10.00
C THR A 14 -59.50 29.61 -10.04
N THR A 15 -58.60 30.53 -10.41
CA THR A 15 -57.61 30.49 -11.53
C THR A 15 -56.48 31.56 -11.38
N HIS A 16 -55.43 31.45 -12.20
CA HIS A 16 -54.33 32.43 -12.45
C HIS A 16 -54.78 33.75 -13.14
N PRO A 17 -53.88 34.67 -13.55
CA PRO A 17 -52.76 35.33 -12.85
C PRO A 17 -52.78 36.88 -13.01
N LEU A 18 -51.89 37.62 -12.33
CA LEU A 18 -51.51 38.99 -12.77
C LEU A 18 -50.01 39.27 -12.61
N ILE A 19 -49.50 40.09 -13.54
CA ILE A 19 -48.12 40.60 -13.59
C ILE A 19 -48.14 42.06 -13.08
N TYR A 20 -47.14 42.47 -12.31
CA TYR A 20 -46.78 43.89 -12.24
C TYR A 20 -45.27 44.08 -12.13
N SER A 21 -44.76 45.05 -12.89
CA SER A 21 -43.35 45.43 -12.95
C SER A 21 -43.08 46.63 -12.05
N GLY A 22 -42.01 46.57 -11.25
CA GLY A 22 -41.56 47.69 -10.44
C GLY A 22 -40.04 47.75 -10.39
N GLN A 23 -39.44 48.71 -11.10
CA GLN A 23 -38.03 49.03 -10.92
C GLN A 23 -37.88 49.93 -9.69
N SER A 24 -36.93 49.61 -8.82
CA SER A 24 -36.38 50.55 -7.84
C SER A 24 -34.87 50.39 -7.77
N THR A 25 -34.15 51.48 -8.03
CA THR A 25 -32.69 51.54 -8.01
C THR A 25 -32.18 51.98 -6.65
N ALA A 26 -31.28 51.19 -6.04
CA ALA A 26 -30.56 51.57 -4.83
C ALA A 26 -29.10 51.14 -4.96
N ASN A 27 -28.19 52.11 -5.10
CA ASN A 27 -26.75 51.85 -5.11
C ASN A 27 -26.23 51.67 -3.68
N SER A 28 -25.41 50.64 -3.48
CA SER A 28 -24.57 50.44 -2.30
C SER A 28 -23.22 49.86 -2.76
N PRO A 29 -22.11 50.12 -2.03
CA PRO A 29 -20.77 50.02 -2.61
C PRO A 29 -20.26 48.59 -2.84
N ALA A 30 -19.29 48.47 -3.74
CA ALA A 30 -18.69 47.19 -4.12
C ALA A 30 -17.95 46.53 -2.95
N VAL A 31 -18.35 45.29 -2.62
CA VAL A 31 -17.53 44.38 -1.81
C VAL A 31 -16.45 43.81 -2.72
N ASN A 32 -15.18 43.94 -2.34
CA ASN A 32 -14.07 43.36 -3.10
C ASN A 32 -14.17 41.82 -3.09
N VAL A 33 -14.55 41.25 -4.24
CA VAL A 33 -14.61 39.81 -4.45
C VAL A 33 -13.19 39.25 -4.52
N LEU A 34 -12.76 38.58 -3.46
CA LEU A 34 -11.56 37.73 -3.50
C LEU A 34 -11.80 36.58 -4.52
N PRO A 35 -10.84 36.28 -5.40
CA PRO A 35 -11.06 35.33 -6.48
C PRO A 35 -11.32 33.92 -5.94
N THR A 36 -12.41 33.31 -6.39
CA THR A 36 -12.75 31.91 -6.11
C THR A 36 -11.83 30.96 -6.86
N GLY A 37 -10.64 30.72 -6.31
CA GLY A 37 -9.69 29.74 -6.82
C GLY A 37 -10.28 28.32 -6.87
N ASN A 38 -9.98 27.59 -7.95
CA ASN A 38 -10.41 26.21 -8.10
C ASN A 38 -9.57 25.27 -7.23
N ILE A 39 -9.98 25.05 -5.97
CA ILE A 39 -9.36 24.09 -5.03
C ILE A 39 -9.71 22.63 -5.41
N CYS A 40 -9.48 22.29 -6.68
CA CYS A 40 -9.57 20.97 -7.30
C CYS A 40 -8.71 21.01 -8.58
N PRO A 41 -7.40 20.71 -8.52
CA PRO A 41 -6.68 20.25 -9.69
C PRO A 41 -7.34 18.94 -10.15
N SER A 42 -7.95 18.94 -11.33
CA SER A 42 -8.39 17.69 -11.98
C SER A 42 -7.16 16.84 -12.26
N GLY A 43 -6.89 15.88 -11.35
CA GLY A 43 -5.63 15.15 -11.30
C GLY A 43 -5.24 14.58 -12.66
N ARG A 44 -4.11 15.07 -13.21
CA ARG A 44 -3.55 14.52 -14.46
C ARG A 44 -3.27 13.04 -14.24
N ILE A 45 -3.93 12.20 -15.04
CA ILE A 45 -3.67 10.76 -15.07
C ILE A 45 -2.26 10.55 -15.62
N ILE A 46 -1.29 10.37 -14.73
CA ILE A 46 0.03 9.86 -15.11
C ILE A 46 -0.19 8.42 -15.57
N LYS A 47 0.03 8.16 -16.87
CA LYS A 47 0.05 6.80 -17.40
C LYS A 47 1.23 6.06 -16.77
N THR A 48 0.95 5.11 -15.89
CA THR A 48 1.94 4.17 -15.35
C THR A 48 2.45 3.27 -16.47
N GLY A 49 3.56 3.65 -17.09
CA GLY A 49 3.96 3.05 -18.37
C GLY A 49 5.36 3.38 -18.89
N MET A 50 6.36 3.61 -18.03
CA MET A 50 7.77 3.35 -18.37
C MET A 50 8.64 3.31 -17.10
N ALA A 51 9.66 2.45 -17.10
CA ALA A 51 10.59 2.30 -15.98
C ALA A 51 11.85 3.17 -16.18
N VAL A 52 12.39 3.71 -15.08
CA VAL A 52 13.72 4.35 -15.07
C VAL A 52 14.51 3.81 -13.89
N ASN A 53 15.57 3.05 -14.18
CA ASN A 53 16.55 2.63 -13.18
C ASN A 53 17.31 3.85 -12.63
N ARG A 54 17.39 3.97 -11.31
CA ARG A 54 18.57 4.52 -10.62
C ARG A 54 18.88 3.71 -9.37
N SER A 55 20.15 3.38 -9.22
CA SER A 55 20.71 2.64 -8.10
C SER A 55 21.42 3.59 -7.13
N SER A 56 21.34 3.28 -5.84
CA SER A 56 22.32 3.67 -4.84
C SER A 56 22.43 2.55 -3.79
N ARG A 57 23.63 2.35 -3.25
CA ARG A 57 23.93 1.34 -2.22
C ARG A 57 24.60 2.00 -1.03
N THR A 58 24.13 1.65 0.16
CA THR A 58 24.88 1.45 1.41
C THR A 58 23.97 0.56 2.26
N ASP A 59 24.25 -0.72 2.54
CA ASP A 59 25.44 -1.35 3.15
C ASP A 59 25.74 -0.84 4.57
N VAL A 60 26.19 -1.76 5.45
CA VAL A 60 26.24 -1.66 6.93
C VAL A 60 24.84 -1.73 7.57
N LEU A 61 24.50 -2.72 8.42
CA LEU A 61 25.14 -3.99 8.79
C LEU A 61 24.07 -4.99 9.33
N GLY A 62 24.44 -6.24 9.62
CA GLY A 62 23.61 -7.20 10.36
C GLY A 62 24.44 -8.26 11.07
N SER A 63 24.24 -8.44 12.39
CA SER A 63 24.96 -9.40 13.23
C SER A 63 24.13 -10.66 13.46
N GLY A 64 24.64 -11.83 13.08
CA GLY A 64 23.91 -13.10 13.19
C GLY A 64 24.51 -14.11 14.17
N SER A 65 23.62 -14.82 14.86
CA SER A 65 23.87 -16.13 15.49
C SER A 65 22.51 -16.81 15.72
N GLY A 66 22.24 -18.07 15.37
CA GLY A 66 23.07 -19.06 14.66
C GLY A 66 23.10 -20.40 15.40
N ASN A 67 22.42 -21.41 14.86
CA ASN A 67 22.74 -22.84 15.01
C ASN A 67 21.89 -23.71 14.06
N TYR A 68 22.42 -24.87 13.66
CA TYR A 68 21.88 -25.79 12.64
C TYR A 68 22.08 -27.26 13.05
N GLY A 69 21.27 -28.17 12.47
CA GLY A 69 21.48 -29.63 12.54
C GLY A 69 21.06 -30.28 13.87
N HIS A 70 20.87 -31.60 13.97
CA HIS A 70 20.84 -32.71 13.01
C HIS A 70 19.84 -33.77 13.55
N GLY A 71 19.39 -34.84 12.88
CA GLY A 71 19.97 -35.60 11.76
C GLY A 71 20.61 -36.89 12.29
N SER A 72 19.84 -37.98 12.37
CA SER A 72 20.23 -39.20 13.09
C SER A 72 20.92 -40.24 12.19
N ILE A 73 22.22 -40.48 12.40
CA ILE A 73 22.97 -41.65 11.94
C ILE A 73 23.83 -42.16 13.13
N MET A 74 24.13 -43.47 13.15
CA MET A 74 24.63 -44.20 14.34
C MET A 74 26.03 -43.80 14.86
N ARG A 75 26.23 -44.02 16.17
CA ARG A 75 27.51 -44.07 16.91
C ARG A 75 28.18 -45.48 16.78
N ALA A 76 29.40 -45.79 17.24
CA ALA A 76 30.25 -45.15 18.26
C ALA A 76 31.78 -45.42 18.07
N GLY A 77 32.62 -44.68 18.83
CA GLY A 77 34.02 -45.04 19.15
C GLY A 77 35.11 -44.23 18.41
N GLY A 78 36.14 -43.67 19.07
CA GLY A 78 36.36 -43.51 20.52
C GLY A 78 37.68 -42.79 20.89
N VAL A 79 37.67 -42.05 22.00
CA VAL A 79 38.78 -41.58 22.87
C VAL A 79 40.06 -40.97 22.27
N GLY A 80 40.39 -39.73 22.66
CA GLY A 80 41.71 -39.10 22.53
C GLY A 80 41.75 -37.70 23.16
N THR A 81 42.85 -37.30 23.81
CA THR A 81 42.95 -36.05 24.62
C THR A 81 44.20 -35.21 24.29
N GLY A 82 44.08 -33.87 24.37
CA GLY A 82 45.22 -32.94 24.27
C GLY A 82 44.85 -31.50 23.86
N PRO A 83 45.31 -30.44 24.56
CA PRO A 83 45.07 -29.03 24.19
C PRO A 83 46.34 -28.30 23.68
N VAL A 84 46.18 -27.17 22.98
CA VAL A 84 47.10 -26.00 22.93
C VAL A 84 46.43 -24.83 22.17
N THR A 85 46.89 -23.58 22.37
CA THR A 85 46.32 -22.35 21.83
C THR A 85 47.25 -21.69 20.75
N PRO A 86 47.24 -20.37 20.42
CA PRO A 86 46.88 -19.96 19.05
C PRO A 86 47.99 -19.24 18.26
N SER A 87 47.94 -19.28 16.92
CA SER A 87 48.83 -18.49 16.05
C SER A 87 48.12 -17.65 14.96
N ARG A 88 48.28 -16.34 15.18
CA ARG A 88 48.01 -15.16 14.36
C ARG A 88 48.39 -15.26 12.86
N GLY A 89 47.37 -15.34 12.00
CA GLY A 89 47.14 -14.45 10.85
C GLY A 89 48.15 -14.36 9.69
N THR A 90 47.69 -14.76 8.50
CA THR A 90 48.15 -14.26 7.18
C THR A 90 46.94 -13.92 6.32
N ALA A 91 46.99 -12.84 5.53
CA ALA A 91 45.92 -12.48 4.59
C ALA A 91 45.90 -13.41 3.37
N PHE A 92 44.73 -13.54 2.71
CA PHE A 92 44.59 -14.23 1.43
C PHE A 92 43.53 -13.58 0.55
N GLU A 93 43.74 -13.60 -0.77
CA GLU A 93 42.89 -12.96 -1.77
C GLU A 93 41.63 -13.77 -2.14
N PRO A 94 40.59 -13.14 -2.73
CA PRO A 94 39.34 -13.82 -3.12
C PRO A 94 39.53 -14.78 -4.30
N SER A 95 39.76 -16.06 -3.99
CA SER A 95 39.81 -17.13 -4.99
C SER A 95 38.45 -17.37 -5.67
N HIS A 96 38.37 -17.08 -6.97
CA HIS A 96 37.19 -17.37 -7.81
C HIS A 96 36.94 -18.88 -7.96
N THR A 97 35.81 -19.38 -7.46
CA THR A 97 35.38 -20.80 -7.55
C THR A 97 34.80 -21.16 -8.92
N LEU A 98 35.64 -21.06 -9.97
CA LEU A 98 35.25 -21.31 -11.37
C LEU A 98 35.09 -22.82 -11.73
N GLY A 99 35.52 -23.74 -10.86
CA GLY A 99 35.67 -25.16 -11.19
C GLY A 99 34.39 -26.02 -11.31
N ASN A 100 33.27 -25.63 -10.68
CA ASN A 100 32.15 -26.58 -10.49
C ASN A 100 31.03 -26.52 -11.54
N ARG A 101 30.99 -25.49 -12.41
CA ARG A 101 29.92 -25.34 -13.43
C ARG A 101 30.09 -26.31 -14.61
N GLY A 102 31.32 -26.55 -15.07
CA GLY A 102 31.58 -27.41 -16.24
C GLY A 102 31.03 -28.82 -16.06
N ASN A 103 31.42 -29.48 -14.96
CA ASN A 103 31.06 -30.87 -14.68
C ASN A 103 29.52 -31.09 -14.60
N ALA A 104 28.78 -30.16 -13.99
CA ALA A 104 27.32 -30.20 -13.99
C ALA A 104 26.73 -30.08 -15.41
N SER A 105 27.27 -29.16 -16.22
CA SER A 105 26.82 -28.99 -17.61
C SER A 105 27.14 -30.18 -18.51
N ASP A 106 28.25 -30.88 -18.28
CA ASP A 106 28.66 -32.04 -19.09
C ASP A 106 27.96 -33.33 -18.70
N VAL A 107 27.71 -33.55 -17.40
CA VAL A 107 26.80 -34.61 -16.93
C VAL A 107 25.39 -34.38 -17.50
N MET A 108 24.91 -33.14 -17.48
CA MET A 108 23.61 -32.79 -18.08
C MET A 108 23.60 -33.01 -19.61
N ARG A 109 24.63 -32.54 -20.33
CA ARG A 109 24.78 -32.74 -21.78
C ARG A 109 24.76 -34.24 -22.14
N LYS A 110 25.49 -35.06 -21.40
CA LYS A 110 25.55 -36.52 -21.59
C LYS A 110 24.22 -37.20 -21.28
N ALA A 111 23.53 -36.78 -20.21
CA ALA A 111 22.20 -37.30 -19.87
C ALA A 111 21.11 -36.85 -20.86
N MET A 112 21.25 -35.68 -21.47
CA MET A 112 20.35 -35.23 -22.54
C MET A 112 20.57 -35.97 -23.87
N GLY A 113 21.66 -36.73 -24.04
CA GLY A 113 21.82 -37.76 -25.08
C GLY A 113 20.99 -39.04 -24.83
N ASN A 114 21.22 -40.11 -25.59
CA ASN A 114 20.40 -41.34 -25.54
C ASN A 114 20.65 -42.21 -24.28
N LEU A 115 20.30 -41.70 -23.09
CA LEU A 115 20.20 -42.50 -21.86
C LEU A 115 18.81 -43.12 -21.68
N GLU A 116 18.80 -44.32 -21.09
CA GLU A 116 17.60 -44.99 -20.64
C GLU A 116 16.85 -44.22 -19.53
N PRO A 117 15.51 -44.35 -19.42
CA PRO A 117 14.71 -43.61 -18.43
C PRO A 117 15.13 -43.84 -16.97
N GLU A 118 15.64 -45.03 -16.66
CA GLU A 118 16.11 -45.38 -15.32
C GLU A 118 17.42 -44.65 -14.96
N GLU A 119 18.33 -44.46 -15.92
CA GLU A 119 19.55 -43.67 -15.73
C GLU A 119 19.24 -42.16 -15.64
N LEU A 120 18.29 -41.67 -16.44
CA LEU A 120 17.78 -40.30 -16.29
C LEU A 120 17.23 -40.04 -14.88
N LYS A 121 16.46 -40.98 -14.32
CA LYS A 121 16.00 -40.91 -12.92
C LYS A 121 17.18 -40.91 -11.95
N LYS A 122 18.21 -41.73 -12.14
CA LYS A 122 19.39 -41.78 -11.26
C LYS A 122 20.16 -40.45 -11.26
N VAL A 123 20.48 -39.89 -12.43
CA VAL A 123 21.15 -38.58 -12.54
C VAL A 123 20.26 -37.46 -11.99
N GLY A 124 18.95 -37.51 -12.24
CA GLY A 124 17.98 -36.56 -11.65
C GLY A 124 17.96 -36.62 -10.12
N ASN A 125 17.98 -37.82 -9.52
CA ASN A 125 18.08 -38.00 -8.07
C ASN A 125 19.38 -37.41 -7.51
N GLU A 126 20.50 -37.52 -8.22
CA GLU A 126 21.76 -36.89 -7.83
C GLU A 126 21.70 -35.37 -7.90
N MET A 127 21.18 -34.79 -8.99
CA MET A 127 21.03 -33.34 -9.12
C MET A 127 20.10 -32.79 -8.03
N TYR A 128 19.01 -33.51 -7.71
CA TYR A 128 18.11 -33.17 -6.61
C TYR A 128 18.84 -33.19 -5.25
N LYS A 129 19.66 -34.22 -4.97
CA LYS A 129 20.49 -34.28 -3.75
C LYS A 129 21.54 -33.16 -3.68
N LYS A 130 22.01 -32.66 -4.83
CA LYS A 130 22.97 -31.55 -4.96
C LYS A 130 22.29 -30.16 -4.90
N GLY A 131 20.96 -30.09 -4.79
CA GLY A 131 20.18 -28.83 -4.80
C GLY A 131 19.94 -28.24 -6.20
N HIS A 132 20.38 -28.93 -7.25
CA HIS A 132 20.19 -28.54 -8.66
C HIS A 132 18.79 -28.96 -9.13
N PHE A 133 17.76 -28.29 -8.60
CA PHE A 133 16.37 -28.69 -8.78
C PHE A 133 15.81 -28.46 -10.19
N VAL A 134 16.36 -27.49 -10.95
CA VAL A 134 15.94 -27.20 -12.35
C VAL A 134 16.48 -28.28 -13.30
N GLU A 135 17.74 -28.66 -13.11
CA GLU A 135 18.41 -29.74 -13.80
C GLU A 135 17.75 -31.09 -13.46
N ALA A 136 17.45 -31.34 -12.18
CA ALA A 136 16.70 -32.52 -11.77
C ALA A 136 15.31 -32.58 -12.41
N LEU A 137 14.56 -31.47 -12.43
CA LEU A 137 13.25 -31.37 -13.05
C LEU A 137 13.30 -31.75 -14.53
N SER A 138 14.21 -31.16 -15.31
CA SER A 138 14.34 -31.43 -16.75
C SER A 138 14.79 -32.87 -17.07
N LEU A 139 15.57 -33.49 -16.19
CA LEU A 139 15.90 -34.93 -16.29
C LEU A 139 14.69 -35.82 -16.01
N TYR A 140 13.83 -35.46 -15.06
CA TYR A 140 12.56 -36.17 -14.81
C TYR A 140 11.54 -35.94 -15.92
N ASP A 141 11.43 -34.72 -16.47
CA ASP A 141 10.58 -34.41 -17.63
C ASP A 141 10.93 -35.33 -18.81
N LYS A 142 12.23 -35.51 -19.10
CA LYS A 142 12.70 -36.42 -20.15
C LYS A 142 12.44 -37.89 -19.82
N ALA A 143 12.62 -38.33 -18.57
CA ALA A 143 12.31 -39.70 -18.15
C ALA A 143 10.80 -40.01 -18.31
N ILE A 144 9.93 -39.04 -18.05
CA ILE A 144 8.47 -39.13 -18.25
C ILE A 144 8.13 -39.13 -19.75
N ALA A 145 8.79 -38.31 -20.57
CA ALA A 145 8.57 -38.30 -22.02
C ALA A 145 8.89 -39.67 -22.67
N LEU A 146 9.88 -40.39 -22.16
CA LEU A 146 10.23 -41.75 -22.60
C LEU A 146 9.38 -42.85 -21.94
N SER A 147 8.77 -42.61 -20.78
CA SER A 147 7.91 -43.58 -20.08
C SER A 147 6.78 -42.89 -19.29
N PRO A 148 5.69 -42.47 -19.96
CA PRO A 148 4.68 -41.59 -19.36
C PRO A 148 3.86 -42.22 -18.22
N ALA A 149 3.84 -43.56 -18.15
CA ALA A 149 3.09 -44.35 -17.18
C ALA A 149 3.85 -44.62 -15.86
N ASN A 150 5.10 -44.17 -15.73
CA ASN A 150 5.92 -44.46 -14.54
C ASN A 150 5.64 -43.47 -13.39
N ALA A 151 4.85 -43.91 -12.40
CA ALA A 151 4.51 -43.14 -11.21
C ALA A 151 5.73 -42.66 -10.40
N ALA A 152 6.85 -43.40 -10.42
CA ALA A 152 8.05 -43.01 -9.70
C ALA A 152 8.73 -41.77 -10.30
N TYR A 153 8.73 -41.63 -11.62
CA TYR A 153 9.29 -40.43 -12.28
C TYR A 153 8.45 -39.19 -11.97
N ARG A 154 7.11 -39.30 -11.98
CA ARG A 154 6.20 -38.20 -11.61
C ARG A 154 6.29 -37.77 -10.16
N SER A 155 6.36 -38.73 -9.23
CA SER A 155 6.59 -38.42 -7.80
C SER A 155 7.93 -37.72 -7.55
N ASN A 156 8.95 -38.04 -8.34
CA ASN A 156 10.24 -37.35 -8.34
C ASN A 156 10.15 -35.94 -8.98
N ARG A 157 9.40 -35.78 -10.07
CA ARG A 157 9.07 -34.49 -10.68
C ARG A 157 8.38 -33.56 -9.68
N ALA A 158 7.35 -34.07 -8.99
CA ALA A 158 6.65 -33.36 -7.93
C ALA A 158 7.58 -32.94 -6.78
N ALA A 159 8.57 -33.76 -6.42
CA ALA A 159 9.58 -33.38 -5.42
C ALA A 159 10.42 -32.18 -5.88
N ALA A 160 10.90 -32.17 -7.13
CA ALA A 160 11.64 -31.04 -7.70
C ALA A 160 10.78 -29.78 -7.80
N LEU A 161 9.53 -29.89 -8.25
CA LEU A 161 8.56 -28.78 -8.28
C LEU A 161 8.29 -28.22 -6.88
N THR A 162 8.17 -29.08 -5.86
CA THR A 162 8.01 -28.67 -4.45
C THR A 162 9.20 -27.85 -3.96
N ALA A 163 10.43 -28.29 -4.27
CA ALA A 163 11.66 -27.60 -3.90
C ALA A 163 11.85 -26.26 -4.65
N LEU A 164 11.26 -26.14 -5.84
CA LEU A 164 11.18 -24.89 -6.62
C LEU A 164 10.00 -23.98 -6.22
N GLY A 165 9.24 -24.31 -5.17
CA GLY A 165 8.06 -23.55 -4.74
C GLY A 165 6.82 -23.68 -5.64
N ARG A 166 6.88 -24.51 -6.69
CA ARG A 166 5.81 -24.75 -7.69
C ARG A 166 4.78 -25.75 -7.15
N VAL A 167 4.22 -25.45 -5.98
CA VAL A 167 3.38 -26.37 -5.18
C VAL A 167 2.13 -26.85 -5.93
N GLY A 168 1.47 -25.99 -6.71
CA GLY A 168 0.29 -26.38 -7.48
C GLY A 168 0.58 -27.44 -8.56
N GLU A 169 1.70 -27.31 -9.27
CA GLU A 169 2.14 -28.33 -10.23
C GLU A 169 2.63 -29.60 -9.54
N ALA A 170 3.26 -29.47 -8.37
CA ALA A 170 3.66 -30.62 -7.56
C ALA A 170 2.45 -31.45 -7.07
N VAL A 171 1.33 -30.81 -6.73
CA VAL A 171 0.06 -31.50 -6.42
C VAL A 171 -0.42 -32.27 -7.65
N LYS A 172 -0.57 -31.61 -8.82
CA LYS A 172 -1.05 -32.24 -10.06
C LYS A 172 -0.23 -33.48 -10.46
N GLU A 173 1.09 -33.43 -10.34
CA GLU A 173 1.97 -34.58 -10.63
C GLU A 173 1.94 -35.67 -9.55
N CYS A 174 1.65 -35.33 -8.30
CA CYS A 174 1.41 -36.33 -7.26
C CYS A 174 0.04 -37.01 -7.41
N GLU A 175 -1.01 -36.28 -7.78
CA GLU A 175 -2.33 -36.85 -8.13
C GLU A 175 -2.18 -37.82 -9.32
N GLU A 176 -1.48 -37.43 -10.38
CA GLU A 176 -1.22 -38.30 -11.54
C GLU A 176 -0.33 -39.50 -11.19
N ALA A 177 0.66 -39.34 -10.31
CA ALA A 177 1.47 -40.47 -9.82
C ALA A 177 0.62 -41.51 -9.05
N VAL A 178 -0.30 -41.05 -8.18
CA VAL A 178 -1.24 -41.94 -7.46
C VAL A 178 -2.31 -42.52 -8.40
N ARG A 179 -2.68 -41.81 -9.49
CA ARG A 179 -3.58 -42.35 -10.53
C ARG A 179 -2.94 -43.50 -11.33
N LEU A 180 -1.63 -43.46 -11.53
CA LEU A 180 -0.87 -44.48 -12.25
C LEU A 180 -0.52 -45.70 -11.38
N ASP A 181 -0.16 -45.48 -10.11
CA ASP A 181 0.01 -46.54 -9.11
C ASP A 181 -0.58 -46.09 -7.75
N PRO A 182 -1.83 -46.49 -7.45
CA PRO A 182 -2.49 -46.16 -6.19
C PRO A 182 -1.74 -46.68 -4.95
N ASN A 183 -1.01 -47.78 -5.09
CA ASN A 183 -0.26 -48.41 -4.00
C ASN A 183 1.12 -47.78 -3.79
N TYR A 184 1.53 -46.81 -4.63
CA TYR A 184 2.84 -46.18 -4.52
C TYR A 184 2.91 -45.21 -3.33
N GLY A 185 3.24 -45.76 -2.16
CA GLY A 185 3.23 -45.03 -0.89
C GLY A 185 4.07 -43.75 -0.85
N ARG A 186 5.13 -43.63 -1.65
CA ARG A 186 5.90 -42.36 -1.73
C ARG A 186 5.16 -41.25 -2.48
N ALA A 187 4.26 -41.58 -3.40
CA ALA A 187 3.37 -40.60 -4.01
C ALA A 187 2.24 -40.21 -3.05
N ASN A 188 1.61 -41.17 -2.36
CA ASN A 188 0.60 -40.89 -1.33
C ASN A 188 1.14 -39.99 -0.20
N GLN A 189 2.31 -40.30 0.39
CA GLN A 189 2.94 -39.45 1.41
C GLN A 189 3.24 -38.02 0.91
N ARG A 190 3.76 -37.87 -0.31
CA ARG A 190 4.00 -36.53 -0.88
C ARG A 190 2.70 -35.78 -1.15
N LEU A 191 1.69 -36.46 -1.69
CA LEU A 191 0.38 -35.89 -1.97
C LEU A 191 -0.31 -35.44 -0.68
N ALA A 192 -0.26 -36.25 0.38
CA ALA A 192 -0.76 -35.90 1.70
C ALA A 192 -0.13 -34.61 2.23
N SER A 193 1.21 -34.53 2.24
CA SER A 193 1.93 -33.36 2.75
C SER A 193 1.69 -32.11 1.89
N LEU A 194 1.60 -32.25 0.55
CA LEU A 194 1.27 -31.15 -0.35
C LEU A 194 -0.19 -30.66 -0.20
N LEU A 195 -1.15 -31.57 -0.06
CA LEU A 195 -2.55 -31.23 0.20
C LEU A 195 -2.72 -30.52 1.55
N LEU A 196 -1.95 -30.91 2.57
CA LEU A 196 -1.90 -30.24 3.85
C LEU A 196 -1.38 -28.79 3.72
N ARG A 197 -0.32 -28.58 2.92
CA ARG A 197 0.21 -27.23 2.62
C ARG A 197 -0.80 -26.33 1.91
N VAL A 198 -1.63 -26.87 1.02
CA VAL A 198 -2.74 -26.15 0.36
C VAL A 198 -3.98 -26.02 1.27
N GLY A 199 -4.01 -26.69 2.43
CA GLY A 199 -5.10 -26.63 3.40
C GLY A 199 -6.24 -27.64 3.15
N HIS A 200 -6.11 -28.54 2.17
CA HIS A 200 -7.09 -29.58 1.86
C HIS A 200 -7.00 -30.78 2.84
N VAL A 201 -7.22 -30.50 4.13
CA VAL A 201 -7.15 -31.46 5.26
C VAL A 201 -7.84 -32.79 4.96
N GLU A 202 -9.09 -32.78 4.49
CA GLU A 202 -9.85 -34.02 4.26
C GLU A 202 -9.30 -34.88 3.11
N ASN A 203 -8.61 -34.29 2.13
CA ASN A 203 -7.94 -35.08 1.10
C ASN A 203 -6.57 -35.55 1.60
N ALA A 204 -5.83 -34.71 2.33
CA ALA A 204 -4.59 -35.12 2.99
C ALA A 204 -4.82 -36.33 3.92
N ARG A 205 -5.89 -36.31 4.72
CA ARG A 205 -6.25 -37.38 5.67
C ARG A 205 -6.40 -38.75 4.98
N LYS A 206 -7.04 -38.80 3.81
CA LYS A 206 -7.23 -40.03 3.02
C LYS A 206 -5.90 -40.65 2.60
N HIS A 207 -4.92 -39.83 2.24
CA HIS A 207 -3.59 -40.30 1.83
C HIS A 207 -2.67 -40.62 3.03
N ILE A 208 -2.82 -39.97 4.19
CA ILE A 208 -2.12 -40.36 5.44
C ILE A 208 -2.64 -41.71 5.96
N LEU A 209 -3.94 -41.95 5.88
CA LEU A 209 -4.58 -43.18 6.34
C LEU A 209 -4.62 -44.29 5.27
N PHE A 210 -3.81 -44.19 4.21
CA PHE A 210 -3.78 -45.17 3.13
C PHE A 210 -3.28 -46.56 3.63
N PRO A 211 -4.00 -47.66 3.35
CA PRO A 211 -3.63 -48.99 3.83
C PRO A 211 -2.21 -49.42 3.40
N GLY A 212 -1.46 -50.04 4.32
CA GLY A 212 -0.13 -50.59 4.03
C GLY A 212 1.04 -49.60 4.13
N GLN A 213 0.80 -48.32 4.48
CA GLN A 213 1.88 -47.38 4.79
C GLN A 213 2.22 -47.33 6.29
N PRO A 214 3.50 -47.09 6.66
CA PRO A 214 3.83 -46.62 8.00
C PRO A 214 3.20 -45.24 8.23
N GLN A 215 2.38 -45.11 9.26
CA GLN A 215 1.86 -43.82 9.70
C GLN A 215 2.96 -43.02 10.39
N ASP A 216 3.25 -41.82 9.90
CA ASP A 216 4.12 -40.87 10.60
C ASP A 216 3.28 -40.08 11.62
N PRO A 217 3.52 -40.22 12.94
CA PRO A 217 2.81 -39.46 13.96
C PRO A 217 2.96 -37.95 13.80
N MET A 218 4.07 -37.48 13.22
CA MET A 218 4.37 -36.06 13.05
C MET A 218 3.50 -35.43 11.95
N GLU A 219 3.33 -36.09 10.79
CA GLU A 219 2.41 -35.60 9.74
C GLU A 219 0.95 -35.64 10.23
N LEU A 220 0.56 -36.66 11.00
CA LEU A 220 -0.77 -36.72 11.61
C LEU A 220 -0.99 -35.61 12.64
N GLN A 221 0.02 -35.29 13.46
CA GLN A 221 -0.03 -34.20 14.43
C GLN A 221 -0.14 -32.82 13.74
N LYS A 222 0.59 -32.59 12.64
CA LYS A 222 0.44 -31.38 11.81
C LYS A 222 -0.97 -31.28 11.22
N LEU A 223 -1.50 -32.37 10.67
CA LEU A 223 -2.86 -32.39 10.11
C LEU A 223 -3.90 -32.01 11.17
N GLN A 224 -3.83 -32.61 12.37
CA GLN A 224 -4.72 -32.27 13.49
C GLN A 224 -4.56 -30.81 13.97
N ALA A 225 -3.37 -30.22 13.86
CA ALA A 225 -3.15 -28.82 14.20
C ALA A 225 -3.80 -27.88 13.16
N VAL A 226 -3.52 -28.09 11.86
CA VAL A 226 -4.12 -27.31 10.76
C VAL A 226 -5.65 -27.42 10.77
N GLU A 227 -6.18 -28.63 10.95
CA GLU A 227 -7.63 -28.91 11.11
C GLU A 227 -8.24 -28.08 12.24
N ARG A 228 -7.62 -28.11 13.42
CA ARG A 228 -8.07 -27.37 14.61
C ARG A 228 -8.09 -25.86 14.36
N HIS A 229 -7.09 -25.32 13.67
CA HIS A 229 -7.00 -23.90 13.36
C HIS A 229 -7.99 -23.47 12.25
N LEU A 230 -8.25 -24.30 11.23
CA LEU A 230 -9.29 -24.07 10.22
C LEU A 230 -10.70 -24.03 10.81
N ASN A 231 -11.02 -24.98 11.69
CA ASN A 231 -12.31 -25.02 12.39
C ASN A 231 -12.48 -23.77 13.26
N LYS A 232 -11.43 -23.32 13.95
CA LYS A 232 -11.46 -22.07 14.72
C LYS A 232 -11.53 -20.80 13.87
N CYS A 233 -10.87 -20.70 12.70
CA CYS A 233 -11.06 -19.57 11.77
C CYS A 233 -12.55 -19.50 11.37
N THR A 234 -13.19 -20.66 11.18
CA THR A 234 -14.61 -20.78 10.83
C THR A 234 -15.53 -20.35 11.98
N ASP A 235 -15.29 -20.82 13.20
CA ASP A 235 -16.08 -20.43 14.37
C ASP A 235 -15.91 -18.94 14.71
N ALA A 236 -14.67 -18.43 14.71
CA ALA A 236 -14.36 -17.02 14.98
C ALA A 236 -14.97 -16.10 13.91
N ARG A 237 -14.86 -16.45 12.63
CA ARG A 237 -15.56 -15.77 11.52
C ARG A 237 -17.07 -15.73 11.74
N ARG A 238 -17.69 -16.87 12.09
CA ARG A 238 -19.14 -16.98 12.29
C ARG A 238 -19.65 -16.06 13.40
N ILE A 239 -18.89 -15.89 14.49
CA ILE A 239 -19.21 -14.96 15.59
C ILE A 239 -18.68 -13.54 15.38
N ARG A 240 -18.00 -13.27 14.26
CA ARG A 240 -17.35 -11.99 13.92
C ARG A 240 -16.21 -11.57 14.87
N ASP A 241 -15.55 -12.52 15.53
CA ASP A 241 -14.27 -12.26 16.21
C ASP A 241 -13.14 -12.25 15.16
N TRP A 242 -12.91 -11.09 14.56
CA TRP A 242 -11.87 -10.91 13.55
C TRP A 242 -10.46 -11.02 14.13
N ARG A 243 -10.24 -10.72 15.42
CA ARG A 243 -8.93 -10.94 16.08
C ARG A 243 -8.69 -12.43 16.34
N GLY A 244 -9.73 -13.17 16.68
CA GLY A 244 -9.72 -14.64 16.70
C GLY A 244 -9.42 -15.23 15.33
N ALA A 245 -10.15 -14.81 14.30
CA ALA A 245 -9.96 -15.30 12.93
C ALA A 245 -8.55 -15.04 12.41
N LEU A 246 -8.01 -13.81 12.59
CA LEU A 246 -6.64 -13.47 12.20
C LEU A 246 -5.60 -14.36 12.91
N ARG A 247 -5.67 -14.48 14.24
CA ARG A 247 -4.75 -15.31 15.03
C ARG A 247 -4.77 -16.78 14.62
N GLU A 248 -5.95 -17.34 14.39
CA GLU A 248 -6.10 -18.76 14.06
C GLU A 248 -5.80 -19.04 12.57
N ALA A 249 -5.96 -18.05 11.68
CA ALA A 249 -5.43 -18.11 10.31
C ALA A 249 -3.89 -18.19 10.31
N ASP A 250 -3.23 -17.27 11.02
CA ASP A 250 -1.77 -17.23 11.14
C ASP A 250 -1.22 -18.51 11.80
N ALA A 251 -1.90 -19.02 12.83
CA ALA A 251 -1.54 -20.28 13.47
C ALA A 251 -1.76 -21.50 12.53
N GLY A 252 -2.79 -21.50 11.68
CA GLY A 252 -3.01 -22.54 10.68
C GLY A 252 -1.93 -22.55 9.59
N ILE A 253 -1.53 -21.36 9.12
CA ILE A 253 -0.41 -21.16 8.18
C ILE A 253 0.89 -21.69 8.82
N ALA A 254 1.20 -21.27 10.05
CA ALA A 254 2.40 -21.71 10.78
C ALA A 254 2.40 -23.21 11.15
N ALA A 255 1.23 -23.83 11.33
CA ALA A 255 1.08 -25.26 11.58
C ALA A 255 1.36 -26.15 10.35
N GLY A 256 1.47 -25.55 9.15
CA GLY A 256 1.89 -26.23 7.93
C GLY A 256 1.01 -25.99 6.70
N ALA A 257 -0.04 -25.17 6.77
CA ALA A 257 -0.87 -24.79 5.63
C ALA A 257 -0.35 -23.53 4.91
N ASP A 258 0.95 -23.48 4.67
CA ASP A 258 1.71 -22.31 4.20
C ASP A 258 1.41 -21.89 2.74
N PHE A 259 0.72 -22.74 1.97
CA PHE A 259 0.29 -22.48 0.59
C PHE A 259 -1.24 -22.44 0.44
N SER A 260 -2.02 -22.35 1.52
CA SER A 260 -3.48 -22.36 1.48
C SER A 260 -4.08 -20.98 1.16
N PRO A 261 -4.67 -20.75 -0.03
CA PRO A 261 -5.24 -19.44 -0.34
C PRO A 261 -6.38 -19.04 0.61
N GLN A 262 -7.12 -20.02 1.13
CA GLN A 262 -8.29 -19.76 1.98
C GLN A 262 -7.91 -19.25 3.38
N LEU A 263 -6.77 -19.69 3.94
CA LEU A 263 -6.26 -19.13 5.20
C LEU A 263 -5.71 -17.72 5.02
N PHE A 264 -4.93 -17.46 3.96
CA PHE A 264 -4.48 -16.11 3.63
C PHE A 264 -5.66 -15.16 3.40
N MET A 265 -6.77 -15.64 2.83
CA MET A 265 -7.99 -14.84 2.68
C MET A 265 -8.81 -14.70 3.97
N CYS A 266 -8.81 -15.70 4.89
CA CYS A 266 -9.32 -15.53 6.27
C CYS A 266 -8.56 -14.39 6.99
N ARG A 267 -7.23 -14.32 6.80
CA ARG A 267 -6.36 -13.23 7.27
C ARG A 267 -6.67 -11.87 6.63
N VAL A 268 -6.70 -11.78 5.29
CA VAL A 268 -6.99 -10.52 4.57
C VAL A 268 -8.34 -9.94 4.96
N GLU A 269 -9.38 -10.78 5.04
CA GLU A 269 -10.72 -10.33 5.43
C GLU A 269 -10.76 -9.91 6.90
N ALA A 270 -10.10 -10.64 7.81
CA ALA A 270 -10.01 -10.24 9.21
C ALA A 270 -9.32 -8.88 9.40
N LEU A 271 -8.20 -8.63 8.73
CA LEU A 271 -7.50 -7.33 8.76
C LEU A 271 -8.39 -6.20 8.21
N LEU A 272 -9.09 -6.44 7.10
CA LEU A 272 -10.05 -5.49 6.54
C LEU A 272 -11.20 -5.17 7.52
N LYS A 273 -11.72 -6.15 8.27
CA LYS A 273 -12.75 -5.95 9.31
C LYS A 273 -12.21 -5.38 10.62
N LEU A 274 -10.89 -5.26 10.76
CA LEU A 274 -10.20 -4.55 11.85
C LEU A 274 -9.72 -3.15 11.43
N HIS A 275 -10.11 -2.68 10.24
CA HIS A 275 -9.70 -1.40 9.64
C HIS A 275 -8.19 -1.28 9.36
N GLN A 276 -7.47 -2.42 9.31
CA GLN A 276 -6.06 -2.51 8.97
C GLN A 276 -5.87 -2.68 7.46
N LEU A 277 -6.19 -1.64 6.69
CA LEU A 277 -6.24 -1.70 5.22
C LEU A 277 -4.87 -1.97 4.58
N ASP A 278 -3.81 -1.35 5.10
CA ASP A 278 -2.45 -1.47 4.55
C ASP A 278 -1.85 -2.86 4.81
N ASP A 279 -2.12 -3.43 5.99
CA ASP A 279 -1.79 -4.82 6.32
C ASP A 279 -2.58 -5.81 5.45
N ALA A 280 -3.83 -5.47 5.09
CA ALA A 280 -4.69 -6.30 4.24
C ALA A 280 -4.24 -6.27 2.77
N GLU A 281 -3.84 -5.12 2.20
CA GLU A 281 -3.27 -5.06 0.85
C GLU A 281 -1.90 -5.76 0.80
N SER A 282 -1.06 -5.55 1.83
CA SER A 282 0.20 -6.28 1.98
C SER A 282 -0.02 -7.79 2.03
N SER A 283 -0.98 -8.27 2.84
CA SER A 283 -1.30 -9.70 2.93
C SER A 283 -1.90 -10.27 1.65
N LEU A 284 -2.71 -9.49 0.92
CA LEU A 284 -3.29 -9.87 -0.38
C LEU A 284 -2.20 -10.09 -1.44
N SER A 285 -1.11 -9.33 -1.40
CA SER A 285 0.01 -9.48 -2.34
C SER A 285 0.74 -10.83 -2.25
N VAL A 286 0.68 -11.48 -1.06
CA VAL A 286 1.37 -12.74 -0.75
C VAL A 286 0.48 -13.98 -1.00
N VAL A 287 -0.83 -13.79 -1.27
CA VAL A 287 -1.78 -14.91 -1.45
C VAL A 287 -1.29 -15.89 -2.53
N PRO A 288 -1.11 -17.19 -2.20
CA PRO A 288 -0.65 -18.19 -3.15
C PRO A 288 -1.56 -18.31 -4.38
N LYS A 289 -1.00 -18.04 -5.56
CA LYS A 289 -1.71 -18.15 -6.85
C LYS A 289 -1.74 -19.61 -7.32
N LEU A 290 -2.68 -20.36 -6.77
CA LEU A 290 -2.94 -21.74 -7.19
C LEU A 290 -3.78 -21.75 -8.48
N GLU A 291 -3.32 -22.48 -9.50
CA GLU A 291 -4.16 -22.81 -10.66
C GLU A 291 -5.24 -23.81 -10.24
N SER A 292 -6.50 -23.57 -10.65
CA SER A 292 -7.64 -24.45 -10.36
C SER A 292 -7.32 -25.92 -10.62
N CYS A 293 -7.37 -26.73 -9.55
CA CYS A 293 -7.22 -28.18 -9.64
C CYS A 293 -8.63 -28.78 -9.73
N SER A 294 -8.89 -29.67 -10.69
CA SER A 294 -10.26 -30.06 -11.07
C SER A 294 -11.09 -30.69 -9.94
N ASN A 295 -10.43 -31.21 -8.89
CA ASN A 295 -11.06 -31.80 -7.71
C ASN A 295 -11.21 -30.84 -6.51
N SER A 296 -10.50 -29.69 -6.47
CA SER A 296 -10.57 -28.75 -5.33
C SER A 296 -11.85 -27.91 -5.32
N LEU A 297 -12.44 -27.70 -6.50
CA LEU A 297 -13.59 -26.83 -6.80
C LEU A 297 -14.81 -26.99 -5.88
N GLN A 298 -15.05 -28.20 -5.35
CA GLN A 298 -16.23 -28.50 -4.53
C GLN A 298 -16.00 -28.36 -3.01
N THR A 299 -14.76 -28.10 -2.58
CA THR A 299 -14.45 -27.95 -1.14
C THR A 299 -15.08 -26.67 -0.61
N LYS A 300 -15.86 -26.77 0.48
CA LYS A 300 -16.45 -25.61 1.14
C LYS A 300 -15.60 -25.10 2.29
N TYR A 301 -15.28 -23.82 2.26
CA TYR A 301 -14.66 -23.07 3.37
C TYR A 301 -15.65 -21.97 3.78
N PHE A 302 -15.93 -21.85 5.08
CA PHE A 302 -16.87 -20.84 5.60
C PHE A 302 -18.28 -20.90 4.96
N GLY A 303 -18.70 -22.08 4.47
CA GLY A 303 -19.98 -22.31 3.78
C GLY A 303 -19.99 -21.97 2.27
N MET A 304 -18.98 -21.26 1.79
CA MET A 304 -18.75 -20.91 0.37
C MET A 304 -17.84 -21.95 -0.30
N LEU A 305 -17.95 -22.12 -1.62
CA LEU A 305 -16.93 -22.85 -2.39
C LEU A 305 -15.57 -22.14 -2.34
N ALA A 306 -14.49 -22.94 -2.31
CA ALA A 306 -13.12 -22.48 -2.05
C ALA A 306 -12.65 -21.32 -2.95
N GLU A 307 -12.98 -21.34 -4.24
CA GLU A 307 -12.66 -20.27 -5.19
C GLU A 307 -13.63 -19.08 -5.09
N GLY A 308 -14.90 -19.34 -4.78
CA GLY A 308 -15.91 -18.31 -4.56
C GLY A 308 -15.56 -17.41 -3.37
N TYR A 309 -15.01 -18.00 -2.30
CA TYR A 309 -14.51 -17.25 -1.14
C TYR A 309 -13.35 -16.30 -1.48
N ILE A 310 -12.42 -16.71 -2.35
CA ILE A 310 -11.31 -15.85 -2.80
C ILE A 310 -11.85 -14.61 -3.51
N PHE A 311 -12.78 -14.78 -4.45
CA PHE A 311 -13.42 -13.66 -5.15
C PHE A 311 -14.31 -12.80 -4.23
N PHE A 312 -14.99 -13.42 -3.25
CA PHE A 312 -15.80 -12.73 -2.24
C PHE A 312 -14.98 -11.77 -1.37
N VAL A 313 -13.79 -12.19 -0.91
CA VAL A 313 -12.89 -11.30 -0.14
C VAL A 313 -12.22 -10.26 -1.03
N GLN A 314 -11.81 -10.62 -2.27
CA GLN A 314 -11.30 -9.64 -3.24
C GLN A 314 -12.31 -8.52 -3.54
N ALA A 315 -13.60 -8.84 -3.67
CA ALA A 315 -14.64 -7.85 -3.88
C ALA A 315 -14.78 -6.86 -2.70
N GLN A 316 -14.66 -7.34 -1.47
CA GLN A 316 -14.65 -6.48 -0.28
C GLN A 316 -13.40 -5.60 -0.23
N MET A 317 -12.23 -6.14 -0.55
CA MET A 317 -10.97 -5.39 -0.54
C MET A 317 -10.94 -4.29 -1.62
N GLU A 318 -11.31 -4.63 -2.86
CA GLU A 318 -11.37 -3.65 -3.95
C GLU A 318 -12.45 -2.56 -3.69
N MET A 319 -13.52 -2.88 -2.96
CA MET A 319 -14.51 -1.88 -2.51
C MET A 319 -13.91 -0.89 -1.50
N ALA A 320 -13.16 -1.40 -0.51
CA ALA A 320 -12.49 -0.58 0.50
C ALA A 320 -11.31 0.24 -0.05
N LEU A 321 -10.63 -0.25 -1.09
CA LEU A 321 -9.61 0.49 -1.86
C LEU A 321 -10.23 1.49 -2.87
N GLY A 322 -11.57 1.57 -2.94
CA GLY A 322 -12.29 2.49 -3.83
C GLY A 322 -12.20 2.14 -5.32
N ARG A 323 -11.91 0.87 -5.65
CA ARG A 323 -11.79 0.29 -7.00
C ARG A 323 -13.12 -0.38 -7.41
N PHE A 324 -14.21 0.38 -7.36
CA PHE A 324 -15.60 -0.10 -7.43
C PHE A 324 -15.92 -1.06 -8.60
N GLU A 325 -15.40 -0.81 -9.80
CA GLU A 325 -15.66 -1.69 -10.97
C GLU A 325 -14.93 -3.04 -10.87
N ASN A 326 -13.73 -3.06 -10.27
CA ASN A 326 -13.02 -4.30 -9.95
C ASN A 326 -13.78 -5.08 -8.86
N ALA A 327 -14.31 -4.37 -7.85
CA ALA A 327 -15.14 -4.97 -6.80
C ALA A 327 -16.41 -5.64 -7.37
N VAL A 328 -17.10 -4.97 -8.30
CA VAL A 328 -18.23 -5.56 -9.05
C VAL A 328 -17.76 -6.79 -9.83
N THR A 329 -16.67 -6.69 -10.58
CA THR A 329 -16.13 -7.81 -11.38
C THR A 329 -15.75 -9.02 -10.50
N ALA A 330 -15.17 -8.79 -9.32
CA ALA A 330 -14.85 -9.85 -8.37
C ALA A 330 -16.11 -10.47 -7.74
N ALA A 331 -17.09 -9.66 -7.33
CA ALA A 331 -18.34 -10.16 -6.79
C ALA A 331 -19.15 -10.97 -7.83
N GLU A 332 -19.07 -10.59 -9.10
CA GLU A 332 -19.69 -11.33 -10.20
C GLU A 332 -19.02 -12.69 -10.44
N LYS A 333 -17.68 -12.78 -10.34
CA LYS A 333 -16.97 -14.06 -10.35
C LYS A 333 -17.33 -14.94 -9.15
N ALA A 334 -17.41 -14.36 -7.95
CA ALA A 334 -17.87 -15.10 -6.76
C ALA A 334 -19.27 -15.69 -6.97
N GLY A 335 -20.21 -14.89 -7.51
CA GLY A 335 -21.58 -15.31 -7.82
C GLY A 335 -21.71 -16.28 -9.00
N GLN A 336 -20.73 -16.35 -9.90
CA GLN A 336 -20.64 -17.38 -10.94
C GLN A 336 -20.13 -18.71 -10.37
N VAL A 337 -19.16 -18.66 -9.45
CA VAL A 337 -18.56 -19.86 -8.83
C VAL A 337 -19.50 -20.51 -7.82
N ASP A 338 -20.15 -19.74 -6.93
CA ASP A 338 -21.11 -20.27 -5.95
C ASP A 338 -22.49 -19.56 -6.04
N PRO A 339 -23.29 -19.81 -7.10
CA PRO A 339 -24.58 -19.14 -7.31
C PRO A 339 -25.65 -19.47 -6.27
N ARG A 340 -25.40 -20.45 -5.39
CA ARG A 340 -26.32 -20.90 -4.34
C ARG A 340 -26.00 -20.31 -2.96
N ASN A 341 -24.90 -19.58 -2.82
CA ASN A 341 -24.52 -18.99 -1.54
C ASN A 341 -25.18 -17.62 -1.33
N VAL A 342 -25.92 -17.49 -0.22
CA VAL A 342 -26.71 -16.29 0.12
C VAL A 342 -25.81 -15.09 0.45
N GLU A 343 -24.71 -15.28 1.16
CA GLU A 343 -23.76 -14.19 1.46
C GLU A 343 -23.14 -13.63 0.18
N VAL A 344 -22.74 -14.50 -0.76
CA VAL A 344 -22.21 -14.10 -2.07
C VAL A 344 -23.24 -13.31 -2.87
N ALA A 345 -24.49 -13.76 -2.92
CA ALA A 345 -25.57 -13.05 -3.61
C ALA A 345 -25.87 -11.67 -2.98
N VAL A 346 -25.87 -11.58 -1.65
CA VAL A 346 -26.04 -10.31 -0.90
C VAL A 346 -24.87 -9.37 -1.15
N LEU A 347 -23.62 -9.85 -1.11
CA LEU A 347 -22.44 -9.04 -1.42
C LEU A 347 -22.52 -8.49 -2.85
N LEU A 348 -22.82 -9.33 -3.84
CA LEU A 348 -22.93 -8.92 -5.25
C LEU A 348 -24.01 -7.84 -5.44
N ASN A 349 -25.18 -7.99 -4.81
CA ASN A 349 -26.22 -6.97 -4.86
C ASN A 349 -25.76 -5.66 -4.22
N ASN A 350 -25.20 -5.71 -3.01
CA ASN A 350 -24.74 -4.52 -2.29
C ASN A 350 -23.62 -3.81 -3.04
N VAL A 351 -22.61 -4.53 -3.53
CA VAL A 351 -21.48 -4.00 -4.31
C VAL A 351 -21.96 -3.29 -5.58
N ARG A 352 -22.87 -3.90 -6.35
CA ARG A 352 -23.48 -3.28 -7.55
C ARG A 352 -24.29 -2.02 -7.20
N LEU A 353 -25.06 -2.03 -6.11
CA LEU A 353 -25.85 -0.88 -5.68
C LEU A 353 -24.96 0.28 -5.17
N VAL A 354 -23.91 -0.03 -4.41
CA VAL A 354 -22.90 0.92 -3.92
C VAL A 354 -22.15 1.57 -5.09
N ALA A 355 -21.70 0.79 -6.08
CA ALA A 355 -21.06 1.31 -7.29
C ALA A 355 -21.99 2.25 -8.09
N ARG A 356 -23.27 1.85 -8.27
CA ARG A 356 -24.30 2.68 -8.92
C ARG A 356 -24.59 3.98 -8.15
N ALA A 357 -24.64 3.91 -6.82
CA ALA A 357 -24.87 5.05 -5.94
C ALA A 357 -23.70 6.06 -6.03
N ARG A 358 -22.45 5.56 -6.01
CA ARG A 358 -21.24 6.34 -6.29
C ARG A 358 -21.28 7.00 -7.66
N ALA A 359 -21.55 6.25 -8.73
CA ALA A 359 -21.56 6.78 -10.09
C ALA A 359 -22.58 7.93 -10.23
N ARG A 360 -23.82 7.71 -9.76
CA ARG A 360 -24.86 8.74 -9.68
C ARG A 360 -24.41 9.96 -8.88
N GLY A 361 -23.79 9.77 -7.72
CA GLY A 361 -23.26 10.87 -6.90
C GLY A 361 -22.14 11.66 -7.60
N ASN A 362 -21.24 10.98 -8.31
CA ASN A 362 -20.19 11.62 -9.12
C ASN A 362 -20.79 12.49 -10.22
N ASP A 363 -21.81 11.99 -10.93
CA ASP A 363 -22.42 12.70 -12.07
C ASP A 363 -23.31 13.88 -11.61
N LEU A 364 -24.04 13.72 -10.51
CA LEU A 364 -24.75 14.83 -9.86
C LEU A 364 -23.77 15.90 -9.34
N PHE A 365 -22.60 15.51 -8.83
CA PHE A 365 -21.55 16.45 -8.41
C PHE A 365 -20.96 17.23 -9.60
N LYS A 366 -20.70 16.57 -10.74
CA LYS A 366 -20.31 17.25 -12.00
C LYS A 366 -21.38 18.22 -12.51
N SER A 367 -22.66 17.92 -12.24
CA SER A 367 -23.81 18.77 -12.57
C SER A 367 -24.13 19.82 -11.48
N GLU A 368 -23.23 20.02 -10.52
CA GLU A 368 -23.37 20.96 -9.38
C GLU A 368 -24.61 20.75 -8.48
N ARG A 369 -25.31 19.62 -8.63
CA ARG A 369 -26.49 19.22 -7.85
C ARG A 369 -26.05 18.60 -6.51
N PHE A 370 -25.28 19.35 -5.73
CA PHE A 370 -24.57 18.87 -4.54
C PHE A 370 -25.49 18.28 -3.47
N THR A 371 -26.72 18.79 -3.33
CA THR A 371 -27.74 18.24 -2.39
C THR A 371 -28.17 16.83 -2.78
N GLU A 372 -28.40 16.57 -4.06
CA GLU A 372 -28.79 15.26 -4.56
C GLU A 372 -27.59 14.31 -4.63
N ALA A 373 -26.38 14.85 -4.88
CA ALA A 373 -25.13 14.09 -4.74
C ALA A 373 -24.90 13.65 -3.28
N CYS A 374 -25.18 14.49 -2.27
CA CYS A 374 -25.18 14.08 -0.87
C CYS A 374 -26.10 12.87 -0.62
N SER A 375 -27.33 12.91 -1.16
CA SER A 375 -28.29 11.82 -1.04
C SER A 375 -27.78 10.56 -1.74
N ALA A 376 -27.26 10.65 -2.96
CA ALA A 376 -26.75 9.50 -3.71
C ALA A 376 -25.55 8.82 -3.02
N TYR A 377 -24.59 9.58 -2.46
CA TYR A 377 -23.52 8.99 -1.65
C TYR A 377 -24.07 8.42 -0.32
N GLY A 378 -25.08 9.07 0.27
CA GLY A 378 -25.81 8.56 1.42
C GLY A 378 -26.56 7.26 1.15
N ASP A 379 -27.03 7.02 -0.07
CA ASP A 379 -27.65 5.75 -0.50
C ASP A 379 -26.62 4.62 -0.52
N GLY A 380 -25.40 4.89 -1.00
CA GLY A 380 -24.28 3.94 -0.93
C GLY A 380 -23.85 3.65 0.51
N LEU A 381 -23.74 4.68 1.36
CA LEU A 381 -23.34 4.54 2.77
C LEU A 381 -24.36 3.80 3.64
N ARG A 382 -25.63 3.66 3.22
CA ARG A 382 -26.60 2.77 3.89
C ARG A 382 -26.38 1.28 3.57
N LEU A 383 -25.58 0.96 2.55
CA LEU A 383 -25.27 -0.40 2.11
C LEU A 383 -23.83 -0.81 2.46
N ASP A 384 -22.90 0.15 2.44
CA ASP A 384 -21.53 0.02 2.95
C ASP A 384 -21.20 1.18 3.90
N PRO A 385 -21.54 1.05 5.21
CA PRO A 385 -21.24 2.05 6.24
C PRO A 385 -19.75 2.18 6.58
N SER A 386 -18.86 1.38 5.96
CA SER A 386 -17.42 1.40 6.22
C SER A 386 -16.63 1.94 5.01
N ASN A 387 -17.28 2.68 4.10
CA ASN A 387 -16.63 3.19 2.90
C ASN A 387 -16.04 4.61 3.08
N SER A 388 -14.75 4.71 3.43
CA SER A 388 -14.04 5.99 3.60
C SER A 388 -14.16 6.91 2.38
N ILE A 389 -14.17 6.34 1.17
CA ILE A 389 -14.26 7.08 -0.09
C ILE A 389 -15.64 7.71 -0.28
N LEU A 390 -16.74 7.00 0.02
CA LEU A 390 -18.08 7.59 -0.04
C LEU A 390 -18.27 8.72 0.98
N TYR A 391 -17.72 8.56 2.19
CA TYR A 391 -17.72 9.63 3.20
C TYR A 391 -16.96 10.87 2.70
N CYS A 392 -15.73 10.74 2.20
CA CYS A 392 -14.98 11.87 1.63
C CYS A 392 -15.67 12.50 0.41
N ASN A 393 -16.35 11.71 -0.43
CA ASN A 393 -17.16 12.21 -1.54
C ASN A 393 -18.39 12.99 -1.06
N ARG A 394 -19.08 12.53 -0.01
CA ARG A 394 -20.24 13.24 0.59
C ARG A 394 -19.80 14.52 1.31
N ALA A 395 -18.68 14.47 2.02
CA ALA A 395 -18.04 15.65 2.58
C ALA A 395 -17.71 16.70 1.52
N ALA A 396 -17.29 16.31 0.31
CA ALA A 396 -17.03 17.24 -0.79
C ALA A 396 -18.29 18.02 -1.20
N CYS A 397 -19.45 17.36 -1.22
CA CYS A 397 -20.75 18.01 -1.44
C CYS A 397 -21.10 18.97 -0.30
N TRP A 398 -20.93 18.56 0.97
CA TRP A 398 -21.19 19.44 2.12
C TRP A 398 -20.32 20.69 2.13
N PHE A 399 -19.04 20.57 1.76
CA PHE A 399 -18.12 21.70 1.62
C PHE A 399 -18.59 22.68 0.54
N LYS A 400 -19.01 22.18 -0.64
CA LYS A 400 -19.58 23.00 -1.73
C LYS A 400 -20.93 23.64 -1.35
N LEU A 401 -21.68 23.04 -0.43
CA LEU A 401 -22.92 23.58 0.15
C LEU A 401 -22.70 24.50 1.36
N GLY A 402 -21.44 24.82 1.73
CA GLY A 402 -21.12 25.67 2.89
C GLY A 402 -21.43 25.04 4.26
N ARG A 403 -21.78 23.76 4.33
CA ARG A 403 -22.07 23.04 5.59
C ARG A 403 -20.80 22.40 6.14
N TRP A 404 -19.86 23.22 6.58
CA TRP A 404 -18.50 22.80 6.91
C TRP A 404 -18.45 21.80 8.08
N GLU A 405 -19.31 21.93 9.09
CA GLU A 405 -19.44 20.96 10.19
C GLU A 405 -19.78 19.55 9.70
N ARG A 406 -20.80 19.42 8.84
CA ARG A 406 -21.18 18.11 8.26
C ARG A 406 -20.11 17.53 7.35
N SER A 407 -19.30 18.40 6.74
CA SER A 407 -18.13 17.97 5.97
C SER A 407 -17.02 17.43 6.89
N ILE A 408 -16.83 18.04 8.08
CA ILE A 408 -15.93 17.51 9.13
C ILE A 408 -16.45 16.19 9.67
N GLU A 409 -17.74 16.10 10.04
CA GLU A 409 -18.38 14.85 10.52
C GLU A 409 -18.12 13.68 9.55
N ASP A 410 -18.35 13.89 8.24
CA ASP A 410 -18.08 12.88 7.21
C ASP A 410 -16.57 12.60 7.04
N CYS A 411 -15.69 13.60 7.18
CA CYS A 411 -14.24 13.37 7.14
C CYS A 411 -13.74 12.59 8.37
N ASP A 412 -14.29 12.83 9.55
CA ASP A 412 -13.95 12.12 10.78
C ASP A 412 -14.37 10.65 10.71
N GLN A 413 -15.51 10.33 10.07
CA GLN A 413 -15.86 8.94 9.75
C GLN A 413 -14.92 8.33 8.70
N ALA A 414 -14.53 9.08 7.67
CA ALA A 414 -13.56 8.58 6.69
C ALA A 414 -12.19 8.28 7.32
N LEU A 415 -11.77 9.07 8.30
CA LEU A 415 -10.47 8.96 8.98
C LEU A 415 -10.47 7.98 10.16
N SER A 416 -11.62 7.70 10.80
CA SER A 416 -11.72 6.60 11.77
C SER A 416 -11.63 5.23 11.10
N ILE A 417 -12.06 5.14 9.82
CA ILE A 417 -11.93 3.96 8.96
C ILE A 417 -10.53 3.85 8.33
N GLN A 418 -9.95 4.98 7.92
CA GLN A 418 -8.66 5.03 7.22
C GLN A 418 -7.86 6.28 7.66
N PRO A 419 -7.04 6.18 8.74
CA PRO A 419 -6.39 7.34 9.37
C PRO A 419 -5.53 8.20 8.44
N ASN A 420 -4.83 7.58 7.48
CA ASN A 420 -3.93 8.28 6.56
C ASN A 420 -4.62 8.72 5.26
N TYR A 421 -5.96 8.84 5.23
CA TYR A 421 -6.67 9.18 4.01
C TYR A 421 -6.53 10.67 3.64
N ILE A 422 -5.45 10.98 2.90
CA ILE A 422 -5.04 12.30 2.40
C ILE A 422 -6.21 13.18 1.92
N LYS A 423 -7.17 12.62 1.16
CA LYS A 423 -8.32 13.39 0.62
C LYS A 423 -9.35 13.81 1.68
N ALA A 424 -9.47 13.05 2.76
CA ALA A 424 -10.29 13.42 3.91
C ALA A 424 -9.54 14.40 4.83
N LEU A 425 -8.23 14.20 5.06
CA LEU A 425 -7.38 15.14 5.79
C LEU A 425 -7.38 16.54 5.14
N LEU A 426 -7.11 16.65 3.83
CA LEU A 426 -7.14 17.91 3.07
C LEU A 426 -8.47 18.62 3.21
N ARG A 427 -9.57 17.86 3.18
CA ARG A 427 -10.93 18.40 3.27
C ARG A 427 -11.26 18.86 4.69
N ARG A 428 -10.90 18.09 5.71
CA ARG A 428 -11.08 18.46 7.12
C ARG A 428 -10.27 19.72 7.48
N ALA A 429 -9.02 19.80 7.03
CA ALA A 429 -8.17 20.98 7.17
C ALA A 429 -8.80 22.23 6.52
N ALA A 430 -9.31 22.10 5.29
CA ALA A 430 -10.00 23.18 4.59
C ALA A 430 -11.32 23.59 5.28
N CYS A 431 -12.10 22.65 5.82
CA CYS A 431 -13.30 22.94 6.59
C CYS A 431 -13.00 23.67 7.91
N ASN A 432 -11.99 23.19 8.66
CA ASN A 432 -11.54 23.84 9.89
C ASN A 432 -11.04 25.26 9.60
N SER A 433 -10.33 25.47 8.49
CA SER A 433 -9.90 26.80 8.03
C SER A 433 -11.08 27.72 7.66
N LYS A 434 -12.18 27.19 7.12
CA LYS A 434 -13.41 27.98 6.87
C LYS A 434 -14.23 28.27 8.13
N LEU A 435 -14.00 27.52 9.20
CA LEU A 435 -14.63 27.71 10.52
C LEU A 435 -13.71 28.44 11.52
N GLU A 436 -12.59 28.99 11.06
CA GLU A 436 -11.55 29.65 11.87
C GLU A 436 -11.00 28.77 13.02
N ARG A 437 -11.13 27.44 12.90
CA ARG A 437 -10.57 26.43 13.81
C ARG A 437 -9.12 26.18 13.46
N TRP A 438 -8.30 27.23 13.58
CA TRP A 438 -6.93 27.25 13.07
C TRP A 438 -6.03 26.21 13.74
N ALA A 439 -6.24 25.90 15.02
CA ALA A 439 -5.48 24.87 15.72
C ALA A 439 -5.76 23.47 15.15
N GLU A 440 -6.99 23.19 14.73
CA GLU A 440 -7.42 21.93 14.12
C GLU A 440 -6.87 21.83 12.69
N ALA A 441 -6.99 22.91 11.91
CA ALA A 441 -6.46 23.00 10.56
C ALA A 441 -4.94 22.79 10.51
N VAL A 442 -4.18 23.42 11.41
CA VAL A 442 -2.72 23.25 11.49
C VAL A 442 -2.35 21.79 11.78
N ARG A 443 -3.04 21.10 12.70
CA ARG A 443 -2.76 19.66 12.98
C ARG A 443 -2.97 18.78 11.74
N ASP A 444 -4.06 19.00 11.00
CA ASP A 444 -4.32 18.24 9.77
C ASP A 444 -3.28 18.55 8.67
N TYR A 445 -2.91 19.81 8.49
CA TYR A 445 -1.88 20.23 7.53
C TYR A 445 -0.46 19.78 7.93
N GLU A 446 -0.13 19.66 9.21
CA GLU A 446 1.15 19.11 9.69
C GLU A 446 1.28 17.61 9.41
N VAL A 447 0.19 16.84 9.48
CA VAL A 447 0.18 15.44 9.02
C VAL A 447 0.36 15.39 7.50
N LEU A 448 -0.43 16.18 6.76
CA LEU A 448 -0.32 16.25 5.29
C LEU A 448 1.08 16.64 4.81
N ARG A 449 1.79 17.54 5.50
CA ARG A 449 3.16 17.95 5.12
C ARG A 449 4.22 16.87 5.40
N ARG A 450 3.92 15.84 6.20
CA ARG A 450 4.77 14.66 6.38
C ARG A 450 4.54 13.63 5.26
N GLU A 451 3.28 13.41 4.90
CA GLU A 451 2.89 12.50 3.81
C GLU A 451 3.20 13.07 2.42
N LEU A 452 3.15 14.40 2.26
CA LEU A 452 3.37 15.15 1.03
C LEU A 452 4.42 16.28 1.25
N PRO A 453 5.71 15.93 1.41
CA PRO A 453 6.77 16.91 1.71
C PRO A 453 7.11 17.85 0.54
N ASP A 454 6.77 17.47 -0.70
CA ASP A 454 7.00 18.27 -1.91
C ASP A 454 5.75 19.04 -2.40
N ASP A 455 4.63 18.96 -1.67
CA ASP A 455 3.38 19.63 -2.07
C ASP A 455 3.33 21.08 -1.58
N ASN A 456 3.35 22.01 -2.53
CA ASN A 456 3.34 23.45 -2.26
C ASN A 456 1.97 23.98 -1.84
N GLU A 457 0.85 23.42 -2.32
CA GLU A 457 -0.51 23.83 -1.91
C GLU A 457 -0.73 23.49 -0.43
N VAL A 458 -0.20 22.35 0.03
CA VAL A 458 -0.19 21.95 1.44
C VAL A 458 0.70 22.87 2.28
N ALA A 459 1.88 23.27 1.77
CA ALA A 459 2.77 24.19 2.49
C ALA A 459 2.18 25.60 2.63
N GLU A 460 1.58 26.14 1.56
CA GLU A 460 0.90 27.44 1.55
C GLU A 460 -0.29 27.43 2.51
N SER A 461 -1.11 26.37 2.46
CA SER A 461 -2.25 26.20 3.36
C SER A 461 -1.84 26.06 4.83
N LEU A 462 -0.78 25.30 5.12
CA LEU A 462 -0.20 25.17 6.46
C LEU A 462 0.28 26.53 6.98
N PHE A 463 1.03 27.27 6.16
CA PHE A 463 1.55 28.58 6.50
C PHE A 463 0.43 29.58 6.80
N HIS A 464 -0.60 29.64 5.95
CA HIS A 464 -1.77 30.49 6.20
C HIS A 464 -2.53 30.10 7.48
N ALA A 465 -2.71 28.80 7.75
CA ALA A 465 -3.34 28.34 8.98
C ALA A 465 -2.52 28.68 10.24
N GLN A 466 -1.19 28.58 10.18
CA GLN A 466 -0.28 29.00 11.26
C GLN A 466 -0.30 30.52 11.48
N VAL A 467 -0.25 31.30 10.39
CA VAL A 467 -0.37 32.78 10.40
C VAL A 467 -1.69 33.21 11.05
N ALA A 468 -2.80 32.57 10.68
CA ALA A 468 -4.11 32.86 11.24
C ALA A 468 -4.25 32.41 12.71
N LEU A 469 -3.68 31.27 13.09
CA LEU A 469 -3.63 30.80 14.49
C LEU A 469 -2.90 31.77 15.42
N LYS A 470 -1.75 32.30 14.97
CA LYS A 470 -1.01 33.34 15.72
C LYS A 470 -1.87 34.60 15.89
N LYS A 471 -2.45 35.09 14.79
CA LYS A 471 -3.33 36.25 14.81
C LYS A 471 -4.54 36.06 15.73
N SER A 472 -5.16 34.87 15.77
CA SER A 472 -6.30 34.57 16.65
C SER A 472 -5.92 34.51 18.14
N ARG A 473 -4.63 34.38 18.46
CA ARG A 473 -4.09 34.44 19.83
C ARG A 473 -3.67 35.85 20.28
N GLY A 474 -3.78 36.85 19.39
CA GLY A 474 -3.26 38.19 19.64
C GLY A 474 -1.73 38.30 19.50
N GLU A 475 -1.06 37.31 18.92
CA GLU A 475 0.37 37.41 18.59
C GLU A 475 0.56 38.41 17.43
N GLU A 476 1.62 39.24 17.47
CA GLU A 476 1.90 40.24 16.44
C GLU A 476 2.38 39.60 15.13
N VAL A 477 1.49 39.48 14.14
CA VAL A 477 1.80 38.90 12.83
C VAL A 477 2.10 39.99 11.79
N TYR A 478 3.30 40.55 11.86
CA TYR A 478 3.84 41.46 10.85
C TYR A 478 4.46 40.69 9.67
N ASN A 479 4.08 41.06 8.45
CA ASN A 479 4.77 40.76 7.18
C ASN A 479 5.21 39.30 6.91
N MET A 480 4.52 38.31 7.48
CA MET A 480 4.68 36.90 7.12
C MET A 480 4.15 36.61 5.70
N LYS A 481 4.99 36.85 4.67
CA LYS A 481 4.78 36.37 3.29
C LYS A 481 5.13 34.88 3.19
N PHE A 482 4.42 34.14 2.32
CA PHE A 482 4.84 32.80 1.89
C PHE A 482 5.92 32.95 0.81
N GLY A 483 7.16 32.57 1.14
CA GLY A 483 8.36 32.81 0.33
C GLY A 483 8.54 31.80 -0.81
N GLY A 484 7.72 31.89 -1.85
CA GLY A 484 7.84 31.04 -3.05
C GLY A 484 8.89 31.50 -4.08
N GLU A 485 9.28 32.78 -4.04
CA GLU A 485 10.18 33.41 -5.03
C GLU A 485 11.30 34.19 -4.32
N VAL A 486 12.50 34.18 -4.92
CA VAL A 486 13.67 34.90 -4.40
C VAL A 486 13.64 36.35 -4.90
N GLU A 487 13.42 37.33 -4.01
CA GLU A 487 13.30 38.74 -4.38
C GLU A 487 14.68 39.30 -4.79
N GLU A 488 14.81 39.82 -6.02
CA GLU A 488 16.00 40.56 -6.43
C GLU A 488 15.90 42.01 -5.94
N VAL A 489 16.97 42.50 -5.31
CA VAL A 489 16.97 43.76 -4.54
C VAL A 489 17.98 44.73 -5.14
N CYS A 490 17.47 45.84 -5.66
CA CYS A 490 18.23 46.79 -6.49
C CYS A 490 18.38 48.19 -5.88
N SER A 491 17.93 48.41 -4.63
CA SER A 491 18.16 49.67 -3.91
C SER A 491 18.46 49.45 -2.42
N LEU A 492 19.20 50.38 -1.81
CA LEU A 492 19.53 50.33 -0.38
C LEU A 492 18.27 50.46 0.50
N GLU A 493 17.24 51.14 0.01
CA GLU A 493 15.96 51.31 0.71
C GLU A 493 15.12 50.04 0.68
N GLN A 494 15.00 49.40 -0.49
CA GLN A 494 14.38 48.07 -0.63
C GLN A 494 15.13 47.05 0.24
N PHE A 495 16.46 47.06 0.21
CA PHE A 495 17.30 46.18 1.03
C PHE A 495 17.04 46.36 2.52
N ARG A 496 17.11 47.60 3.02
CA ARG A 496 16.86 47.90 4.44
C ARG A 496 15.45 47.53 4.85
N ALA A 497 14.45 47.79 4.02
CA ALA A 497 13.08 47.36 4.28
C ALA A 497 12.98 45.82 4.36
N ALA A 498 13.54 45.10 3.39
CA ALA A 498 13.48 43.65 3.28
C ALA A 498 14.19 42.90 4.43
N ILE A 499 15.39 43.34 4.85
CA ILE A 499 16.08 42.71 6.00
C ILE A 499 15.45 43.09 7.35
N SER A 500 14.77 44.24 7.43
CA SER A 500 14.06 44.70 8.64
C SER A 500 12.69 44.04 8.81
N LEU A 501 12.24 43.22 7.85
CA LEU A 501 11.06 42.39 8.02
C LEU A 501 11.30 41.40 9.19
N PRO A 502 10.33 41.26 10.12
CA PRO A 502 10.43 40.26 11.18
C PRO A 502 10.31 38.85 10.60
N GLY A 503 11.17 37.94 11.08
CA GLY A 503 11.42 36.65 10.46
C GLY A 503 12.92 36.43 10.22
N ILE A 504 13.26 35.52 9.31
CA ILE A 504 14.63 35.27 8.86
C ILE A 504 14.74 35.67 7.39
N SER A 505 15.75 36.49 7.06
CA SER A 505 16.09 36.83 5.68
C SER A 505 17.48 36.30 5.33
N VAL A 506 17.61 35.55 4.23
CA VAL A 506 18.87 35.00 3.71
C VAL A 506 19.22 35.76 2.42
N VAL A 507 20.27 36.58 2.49
CA VAL A 507 20.73 37.41 1.36
C VAL A 507 21.89 36.74 0.65
N HIS A 508 21.71 36.42 -0.63
CA HIS A 508 22.77 36.01 -1.56
C HIS A 508 23.32 37.23 -2.29
N PHE A 509 24.52 37.68 -1.90
CA PHE A 509 25.29 38.66 -2.66
C PHE A 509 25.99 37.94 -3.81
N LYS A 510 25.53 38.22 -5.03
CA LYS A 510 25.97 37.60 -6.29
C LYS A 510 26.77 38.58 -7.15
N MET A 511 27.48 38.02 -8.12
CA MET A 511 28.00 38.77 -9.25
C MET A 511 27.82 37.96 -10.54
N ALA A 512 27.19 38.53 -11.56
CA ALA A 512 26.81 37.84 -12.80
C ALA A 512 27.99 37.31 -13.63
N SER A 513 29.21 37.80 -13.40
CA SER A 513 30.45 37.30 -14.01
C SER A 513 31.04 36.09 -13.27
N ASN A 514 30.73 35.89 -11.99
CA ASN A 514 31.37 34.89 -11.13
C ASN A 514 30.79 33.48 -11.33
N LEU A 515 31.67 32.48 -11.48
CA LEU A 515 31.27 31.09 -11.77
C LEU A 515 30.64 30.37 -10.56
N GLN A 516 31.13 30.59 -9.33
CA GLN A 516 30.49 30.06 -8.12
C GLN A 516 29.09 30.65 -7.93
N CYS A 517 28.91 31.96 -8.16
CA CYS A 517 27.58 32.59 -8.14
C CYS A 517 26.61 31.89 -9.11
N LYS A 518 27.03 31.61 -10.35
CA LYS A 518 26.21 30.86 -11.33
C LYS A 518 25.89 29.44 -10.87
N GLN A 519 26.81 28.76 -10.18
CA GLN A 519 26.60 27.40 -9.66
C GLN A 519 25.70 27.34 -8.41
N ILE A 520 25.70 28.38 -7.56
CA ILE A 520 24.93 28.39 -6.32
C ILE A 520 23.58 29.10 -6.43
N SER A 521 23.40 30.07 -7.34
CA SER A 521 22.12 30.80 -7.49
C SER A 521 20.90 29.87 -7.66
N PRO A 522 20.91 28.86 -8.57
CA PRO A 522 19.78 27.93 -8.73
C PRO A 522 19.54 27.03 -7.51
N PHE A 523 20.53 26.88 -6.63
CA PHE A 523 20.36 26.18 -5.35
C PHE A 523 19.67 27.08 -4.31
N VAL A 524 19.90 28.40 -4.35
CA VAL A 524 19.13 29.36 -3.54
C VAL A 524 17.65 29.35 -3.95
N ASP A 525 17.36 29.27 -5.25
CA ASP A 525 15.98 29.14 -5.75
C ASP A 525 15.31 27.84 -5.26
N ALA A 526 16.04 26.72 -5.26
CA ALA A 526 15.56 25.45 -4.71
C ALA A 526 15.39 25.49 -3.17
N LEU A 527 16.24 26.21 -2.44
CA LEU A 527 16.09 26.43 -1.00
C LEU A 527 14.86 27.29 -0.68
N CYS A 528 14.53 28.28 -1.52
CA CYS A 528 13.31 29.09 -1.36
C CYS A 528 12.05 28.22 -1.39
N GLY A 529 11.91 27.36 -2.41
CA GLY A 529 10.80 26.41 -2.49
C GLY A 529 10.78 25.36 -1.36
N ARG A 530 11.94 25.00 -0.80
CA ARG A 530 12.04 24.07 0.33
C ARG A 530 11.68 24.70 1.68
N TYR A 531 11.99 25.99 1.86
CA TYR A 531 11.84 26.73 3.11
C TYR A 531 11.03 28.04 2.93
N PRO A 532 9.75 27.98 2.51
CA PRO A 532 8.95 29.18 2.21
C PRO A 532 8.52 30.01 3.45
N SER A 533 9.05 29.69 4.63
CA SER A 533 8.98 30.52 5.85
C SER A 533 10.20 31.43 6.04
N ILE A 534 11.18 31.36 5.13
CA ILE A 534 12.40 32.18 5.09
C ILE A 534 12.33 33.11 3.88
N ASN A 535 12.69 34.37 4.07
CA ASN A 535 12.76 35.35 3.00
C ASN A 535 14.11 35.25 2.28
N PHE A 536 14.14 34.77 1.04
CA PHE A 536 15.37 34.70 0.24
C PHE A 536 15.50 35.93 -0.66
N LEU A 537 16.67 36.58 -0.58
CA LEU A 537 16.97 37.82 -1.29
C LEU A 537 18.23 37.65 -2.16
N LYS A 538 18.26 38.25 -3.36
CA LYS A 538 19.44 38.31 -4.24
C LYS A 538 19.87 39.76 -4.46
N VAL A 539 21.16 40.03 -4.33
CA VAL A 539 21.76 41.36 -4.58
C VAL A 539 22.89 41.20 -5.61
N GLU A 540 22.75 41.80 -6.79
CA GLU A 540 23.83 41.92 -7.77
C GLU A 540 24.76 43.09 -7.38
N ILE A 541 26.01 42.78 -7.03
CA ILE A 541 26.94 43.82 -6.54
C ILE A 541 27.26 44.89 -7.60
N ASN A 542 27.27 44.52 -8.89
CA ASN A 542 27.54 45.47 -9.98
C ASN A 542 26.42 46.50 -10.17
N GLU A 543 25.17 46.10 -9.96
CA GLU A 543 23.99 46.94 -10.11
C GLU A 543 23.69 47.73 -8.81
N SER A 544 24.12 47.19 -7.66
CA SER A 544 23.90 47.77 -6.33
C SER A 544 25.19 47.91 -5.49
N PRO A 545 26.22 48.63 -5.98
CA PRO A 545 27.48 48.80 -5.26
C PRO A 545 27.31 49.53 -3.91
N VAL A 546 26.27 50.37 -3.78
CA VAL A 546 25.91 51.05 -2.53
C VAL A 546 25.56 50.05 -1.42
N ILE A 547 24.84 48.96 -1.76
CA ILE A 547 24.47 47.91 -0.80
C ILE A 547 25.71 47.10 -0.41
N ALA A 548 26.53 46.72 -1.39
CA ALA A 548 27.76 45.98 -1.14
C ALA A 548 28.75 46.75 -0.24
N ASN A 549 28.88 48.06 -0.46
CA ASN A 549 29.68 48.95 0.40
C ASN A 549 29.09 49.06 1.82
N ALA A 550 27.78 49.26 1.95
CA ALA A 550 27.11 49.34 3.26
C ALA A 550 27.28 48.05 4.08
N GLU A 551 27.29 46.89 3.43
CA GLU A 551 27.50 45.57 4.04
C GLU A 551 28.95 45.07 4.01
N ASN A 552 29.91 45.87 3.54
CA ASN A 552 31.33 45.51 3.41
C ASN A 552 31.60 44.24 2.57
N VAL A 553 30.72 43.88 1.63
CA VAL A 553 30.87 42.68 0.80
C VAL A 553 31.88 42.93 -0.32
N ARG A 554 33.07 42.31 -0.21
CA ARG A 554 34.17 42.40 -1.20
C ARG A 554 34.44 41.10 -1.96
N ILE A 555 33.84 40.00 -1.53
CA ILE A 555 34.04 38.64 -2.07
C ILE A 555 32.67 38.04 -2.37
N VAL A 556 32.57 37.23 -3.43
CA VAL A 556 31.31 36.62 -3.90
C VAL A 556 31.51 35.16 -4.36
N PRO A 557 30.52 34.28 -4.16
CA PRO A 557 29.25 34.51 -3.50
C PRO A 557 29.41 34.70 -1.98
N THR A 558 28.71 35.67 -1.40
CA THR A 558 28.62 35.85 0.06
C THR A 558 27.17 35.77 0.49
N PHE A 559 26.92 35.05 1.59
CA PHE A 559 25.61 34.89 2.19
C PHE A 559 25.57 35.57 3.55
N LYS A 560 24.51 36.35 3.81
CA LYS A 560 24.25 36.94 5.12
C LYS A 560 22.85 36.57 5.59
N ILE A 561 22.73 36.13 6.82
CA ILE A 561 21.46 35.80 7.45
C ILE A 561 21.11 36.91 8.45
N TYR A 562 19.91 37.45 8.32
CA TYR A 562 19.34 38.47 9.20
C TYR A 562 18.14 37.90 9.94
N LYS A 563 17.94 38.36 11.18
CA LYS A 563 16.75 38.10 11.99
C LYS A 563 16.25 39.43 12.53
N ASN A 564 15.05 39.85 12.12
CA ASN A 564 14.43 41.12 12.51
C ASN A 564 15.40 42.32 12.37
N GLY A 565 15.95 42.54 11.17
CA GLY A 565 16.93 43.60 10.88
C GLY A 565 18.37 43.34 11.38
N SER A 566 18.57 42.47 12.38
CA SER A 566 19.89 42.19 12.95
C SER A 566 20.63 41.08 12.18
N ARG A 567 21.87 41.32 11.74
CA ARG A 567 22.69 40.28 11.08
C ARG A 567 23.13 39.24 12.11
N VAL A 568 22.77 37.98 11.90
CA VAL A 568 23.07 36.84 12.80
C VAL A 568 24.12 35.88 12.27
N LYS A 569 24.34 35.83 10.94
CA LYS A 569 25.35 34.96 10.31
C LYS A 569 25.91 35.59 9.04
N GLU A 570 27.16 35.29 8.72
CA GLU A 570 27.82 35.67 7.47
C GLU A 570 28.71 34.52 6.99
N MET A 571 28.68 34.22 5.70
CA MET A 571 29.35 33.09 5.08
C MET A 571 29.92 33.50 3.72
N VAL A 572 31.23 33.43 3.56
CA VAL A 572 31.92 33.79 2.31
C VAL A 572 32.27 32.51 1.54
N CYS A 573 31.89 32.44 0.27
CA CYS A 573 32.08 31.28 -0.62
C CYS A 573 31.64 29.91 -0.03
N PRO A 574 30.45 29.79 0.60
CA PRO A 574 30.03 28.53 1.23
C PRO A 574 29.78 27.41 0.20
N SER A 575 29.95 26.16 0.64
CA SER A 575 29.43 25.00 -0.09
C SER A 575 27.91 24.92 0.01
N ARG A 576 27.27 24.15 -0.90
CA ARG A 576 25.81 23.92 -0.85
C ARG A 576 25.38 23.27 0.47
N GLU A 577 26.14 22.26 0.91
CA GLU A 577 25.94 21.58 2.19
C GLU A 577 26.04 22.54 3.38
N MET A 578 27.06 23.42 3.37
CA MET A 578 27.24 24.43 4.42
C MET A 578 26.09 25.42 4.47
N LEU A 579 25.55 25.82 3.32
CA LEU A 579 24.40 26.73 3.22
C LEU A 579 23.09 26.07 3.67
N GLU A 580 22.89 24.77 3.43
CA GLU A 580 21.66 24.05 3.81
C GLU A 580 21.60 23.69 5.31
N HIS A 581 22.75 23.52 5.97
CA HIS A 581 22.83 23.27 7.43
C HIS A 581 22.90 24.55 8.29
N SER A 582 22.62 25.74 7.73
CA SER A 582 23.05 27.04 8.30
C SER A 582 22.00 27.95 8.93
#